data_AF-I3TYT8-F1
#
_entry.id   AF-I3TYT8-F1
#
_cell.length_a   1.000
_cell.length_b   1.000
_cell.length_c   1.000
_cell.angle_alpha   90.00
_cell.angle_beta   90.00
_cell.angle_gamma   90.00
#
_symmetry.space_group_name_H-M   'P 1'
#
loop_
_entity.id
_entity.type
_entity.pdbx_description
1 polymer ?
#
loop_
_entity_poly.entity_id
_entity_poly.type
_entity_poly.pdbx_seq_one_letter_code
_entity_poly.pdbx_strand_id
1 'polypeptide(L)' 'MTVYEKNHAGIRFYERHGFKKIGIKHFPLGKQDRICPILEKEI' A
#
# COMPACT_ATOMS: atom_id res chain seq x y z
N MET A 1 -3.22 -3.84 5.64
CA MET A 1 -4.00 -3.09 4.61
C MET A 1 -3.18 -2.93 3.35
N THR A 2 -3.79 -2.87 2.16
CA THR A 2 -3.08 -2.60 0.89
C THR A 2 -3.46 -1.24 0.32
N VAL A 3 -2.49 -0.48 -0.17
CA VAL A 3 -2.70 0.83 -0.81
C VAL A 3 -2.17 0.75 -2.23
N TYR A 4 -2.82 1.40 -3.19
CA TYR A 4 -2.28 1.49 -4.55
C TYR A 4 -0.97 2.30 -4.56
N GLU A 5 0.08 1.80 -5.20
CA GLU A 5 1.42 2.41 -5.15
C GLU A 5 1.47 3.89 -5.57
N LYS A 6 0.63 4.30 -6.53
CA LYS A 6 0.60 5.69 -7.02
C LYS A 6 -0.28 6.60 -6.16
N ASN A 7 -0.97 6.07 -5.16
CA ASN A 7 -1.73 6.87 -4.22
C ASN A 7 -0.81 7.42 -3.11
N HIS A 8 0.00 8.42 -3.47
CA HIS A 8 0.94 9.05 -2.54
C HIS A 8 0.25 9.72 -1.33
N ALA A 9 -0.98 10.22 -1.52
CA ALA A 9 -1.75 10.82 -0.43
C ALA A 9 -2.14 9.75 0.61
N GLY A 10 -2.64 8.60 0.16
CA GLY A 10 -2.99 7.47 1.03
C GLY A 10 -1.78 6.90 1.75
N ILE A 11 -0.66 6.70 1.05
CA ILE A 11 0.57 6.19 1.66
C ILE A 11 1.03 7.10 2.80
N ARG A 12 1.15 8.41 2.54
CA ARG A 12 1.56 9.39 3.58
C ARG A 12 0.58 9.47 4.73
N PHE A 13 -0.72 9.32 4.47
CA PHE A 13 -1.72 9.29 5.53
C PHE A 13 -1.46 8.13 6.50
N TYR A 14 -1.26 6.92 5.99
CA TYR A 14 -1.02 5.75 6.83
C TYR A 14 0.33 5.80 7.53
N GLU A 15 1.39 6.24 6.86
CA GLU A 15 2.71 6.44 7.48
C GLU A 15 2.61 7.39 8.69
N ARG A 16 1.89 8.51 8.57
CA ARG A 16 1.64 9.45 9.68
C ARG A 16 0.87 8.85 10.85
N HIS A 17 0.04 7.83 10.60
CA HIS A 17 -0.73 7.13 11.64
C HIS A 17 0.01 5.93 12.24
N GLY A 18 1.31 5.79 11.94
CA GLY A 18 2.18 4.76 12.48
C GLY A 18 2.17 3.44 11.71
N PHE A 19 1.59 3.41 10.51
CA PHE A 19 1.68 2.23 9.65
C PHE A 19 3.04 2.16 8.96
N LYS A 20 3.64 0.98 8.91
CA LYS A 20 4.90 0.70 8.22
C LYS A 20 4.63 -0.18 7.01
N LYS A 21 5.41 0.00 5.94
CA LYS A 21 5.38 -0.88 4.77
C LYS A 21 6.09 -2.18 5.11
N ILE A 22 5.37 -3.29 5.04
CA ILE A 22 5.88 -4.64 5.34
C ILE A 22 6.10 -5.50 4.10
N GLY A 23 5.57 -5.07 2.95
CA GLY A 23 5.69 -5.84 1.71
C GLY A 23 4.97 -5.21 0.54
N ILE A 24 4.86 -5.98 -0.53
CA ILE A 24 4.13 -5.63 -1.74
C ILE A 24 3.20 -6.77 -2.13
N LYS A 25 2.04 -6.43 -2.69
CA LYS A 25 1.09 -7.37 -3.27
C LYS A 25 0.86 -6.99 -4.73
N HIS A 26 0.93 -7.98 -5.61
CA HIS A 26 0.56 -7.82 -7.01
C HIS A 26 -0.95 -7.95 -7.16
N PHE A 27 -1.55 -7.07 -7.95
CA PHE A 27 -2.98 -6.99 -8.18
C PHE A 27 -3.25 -6.89 -9.68
N PRO A 28 -3.72 -7.97 -10.33
CA PRO A 28 -4.04 -7.95 -11.75
C PRO A 28 -5.29 -7.10 -11.98
N LEU A 29 -5.18 -6.12 -12.88
CA LEU A 29 -6.25 -5.24 -13.31
C LEU A 29 -6.35 -5.26 -14.85
N GLY A 30 -7.14 -6.20 -15.36
CA GLY A 30 -7.23 -6.46 -16.79
C GLY A 30 -5.89 -6.97 -17.35
N LYS A 31 -5.32 -6.25 -18.32
CA LYS A 31 -4.00 -6.56 -18.92
C LYS A 31 -2.82 -5.97 -18.15
N GLN A 32 -3.07 -5.24 -17.06
CA GLN A 32 -2.04 -4.58 -16.28
C GLN A 32 -1.85 -5.29 -14.95
N ASP A 33 -0.61 -5.39 -14.50
CA ASP A 33 -0.29 -5.79 -13.14
C ASP A 33 0.01 -4.54 -12.32
N ARG A 34 -0.65 -4.40 -11.17
CA ARG A 34 -0.48 -3.27 -10.26
C ARG A 34 0.23 -3.72 -9.01
N ILE A 35 1.17 -2.92 -8.54
CA ILE A 35 1.85 -3.18 -7.28
C ILE A 35 1.16 -2.35 -6.19
N CYS A 36 0.83 -2.99 -5.09
CA CYS A 36 0.18 -2.37 -3.94
C CYS A 36 1.04 -2.62 -2.69
N PRO A 37 1.66 -1.60 -2.07
CA PRO A 37 2.28 -1.76 -0.76
C PRO A 37 1.30 -2.31 0.28
N ILE A 38 1.79 -3.27 1.06
CA ILE A 38 1.11 -3.77 2.26
C ILE A 38 1.62 -2.93 3.43
N LEU A 39 0.67 -2.29 4.13
CA LEU A 39 0.90 -1.47 5.31
C LEU A 39 0.31 -2.15 6.55
N GLU A 40 1.08 -2.19 7.63
CA GLU A 40 0.70 -2.75 8.93
C GLU A 40 1.06 -1.77 10.05
N LYS A 41 0.24 -1.73 11.10
CA LYS A 41 0.47 -0.91 12.29
C LYS A 41 0.61 -1.87 13.47
N GLU A 42 1.72 -1.76 14.19
CA GLU A 42 1.90 -2.47 15.46
C GLU A 42 0.85 -1.93 16.46
N ILE A 43 0.07 -2.85 17.04
CA ILE A 43 -1.00 -2.57 18.01
C ILE A 43 -0.42 -2.45 19.41
#